data_AF-A0A7Z0EBH4-F1
#
_entry.id   AF-A0A7Z0EBH4-F1
#
_cell.length_a   1.000
_cell.length_b   1.000
_cell.length_c   1.000
_cell.angle_alpha   90.00
_cell.angle_beta   90.00
_cell.angle_gamma   90.00
#
_symmetry.space_group_name_H-M   'P 1'
#
loop_
_entity.id
_entity.type
_entity.pdbx_description
1 polymer ?
#
loop_
_entity_poly.entity_id
_entity_poly.type
_entity_poly.pdbx_seq_one_letter_code
_entity_poly.pdbx_strand_id
1 'polypeptide(L)'
;MSQASAAEDPSGIATDHKNDAGTNVVSLGDLLQELGLKPDSLVQEIGVDEDVDDDFRDRLEDLLDEELLDEDVQEVVDAVLVWFRDGDDDLTDALVDALATLDEGGVLWLLTPRSGREGYVAPVEIQDAAPNAGLHVTSSAGVSTHWAATRLMGRKKQ
;
A
#
# COMPACT_ATOMS: atom_id res chain seq x y z
N MET A 1 -37.60 -12.62 -49.26
CA MET A 1 -36.82 -13.87 -49.41
C MET A 1 -35.65 -13.50 -50.32
N SER A 2 -34.38 -13.46 -49.91
CA SER A 2 -33.69 -14.36 -49.00
C SER A 2 -32.56 -13.66 -48.23
N GLN A 3 -32.47 -14.15 -47.00
CA GLN A 3 -31.40 -14.28 -46.02
C GLN A 3 -29.92 -14.05 -46.41
N ALA A 4 -29.17 -13.68 -45.37
CA ALA A 4 -27.76 -13.36 -45.23
C ALA A 4 -26.78 -14.54 -45.33
N SER A 5 -25.49 -14.23 -45.54
CA SER A 5 -24.30 -15.00 -45.13
C SER A 5 -23.06 -14.12 -45.33
N ALA A 6 -22.45 -13.52 -44.29
CA ALA A 6 -21.42 -14.05 -43.37
C ALA A 6 -19.97 -13.91 -43.90
N ALA A 7 -19.18 -13.05 -43.24
CA ALA A 7 -17.73 -13.16 -43.01
C ALA A 7 -17.34 -12.08 -41.97
N GLU A 8 -17.31 -12.41 -40.68
CA GLU A 8 -16.10 -12.69 -39.88
C GLU A 8 -15.56 -11.43 -39.17
N ASP A 9 -16.10 -11.18 -37.98
CA ASP A 9 -15.32 -10.75 -36.80
C ASP A 9 -14.55 -11.99 -36.30
N PRO A 10 -13.35 -11.92 -35.68
CA PRO A 10 -13.19 -11.12 -34.44
C PRO A 10 -11.77 -10.60 -34.14
N SER A 11 -11.66 -9.40 -33.56
CA SER A 11 -10.76 -9.21 -32.40
C SER A 11 -11.08 -7.91 -31.68
N GLY A 12 -12.20 -7.92 -30.95
CA GLY A 12 -12.36 -7.05 -29.81
C GLY A 12 -11.60 -7.66 -28.64
N ILE A 13 -10.42 -7.12 -28.31
CA ILE A 13 -9.88 -7.30 -26.97
C ILE A 13 -10.51 -6.22 -26.10
N ALA A 14 -11.67 -6.55 -25.56
CA ALA A 14 -12.23 -5.85 -24.43
C ALA A 14 -11.40 -6.29 -23.21
N THR A 15 -10.51 -5.42 -22.73
CA THR A 15 -9.96 -5.56 -21.39
C THR A 15 -11.12 -5.30 -20.42
N ASP A 16 -11.76 -6.39 -20.00
CA ASP A 16 -12.71 -6.42 -18.89
C ASP A 16 -11.95 -6.06 -17.61
N HIS A 17 -11.98 -4.78 -17.24
CA HIS A 17 -11.52 -4.32 -15.94
C HIS A 17 -12.66 -4.50 -14.94
N LYS A 18 -12.95 -5.76 -14.63
CA LYS A 18 -13.84 -6.13 -13.53
C LYS A 18 -12.97 -6.41 -12.30
N ASN A 19 -12.55 -5.35 -11.63
CA ASN A 19 -11.82 -5.48 -10.37
C ASN A 19 -12.84 -5.81 -9.27
N ASP A 20 -12.92 -7.10 -9.00
CA ASP A 20 -13.71 -7.74 -7.96
C ASP A 20 -13.21 -7.26 -6.58
N ALA A 21 -14.11 -6.70 -5.78
CA ALA A 21 -13.87 -6.36 -4.38
C ALA A 21 -13.89 -7.63 -3.51
N GLY A 22 -12.96 -8.55 -3.75
CA GLY A 22 -12.80 -9.80 -3.03
C GLY A 22 -11.33 -10.08 -2.78
N THR A 23 -10.86 -9.74 -1.58
CA THR A 23 -9.56 -10.09 -0.96
C THR A 23 -8.58 -10.82 -1.89
N ASN A 24 -7.96 -10.09 -2.82
CA ASN A 24 -6.86 -10.62 -3.62
C ASN A 24 -5.60 -10.42 -2.78
N VAL A 25 -5.23 -11.43 -1.99
CA VAL A 25 -3.87 -11.49 -1.46
C VAL A 25 -2.94 -11.55 -2.67
N VAL A 26 -2.15 -10.50 -2.86
CA VAL A 26 -1.30 -10.34 -4.04
C VAL A 26 -0.38 -11.55 -4.19
N SER A 27 -0.25 -12.06 -5.42
CA SER A 27 0.60 -13.23 -5.69
C SER A 27 2.06 -12.88 -5.48
N LEU A 28 2.85 -13.82 -4.93
CA LEU A 28 4.24 -13.62 -4.47
C LEU A 28 5.13 -12.84 -5.47
N GLY A 29 4.95 -13.07 -6.77
CA GLY A 29 5.80 -12.44 -7.81
C GLY A 29 5.48 -10.98 -8.15
N ASP A 30 4.33 -10.45 -7.70
CA ASP A 30 3.87 -9.10 -8.07
C ASP A 30 3.81 -8.13 -6.88
N LEU A 31 4.18 -8.55 -5.66
CA LEU A 31 4.07 -7.70 -4.47
C LEU A 31 4.87 -6.40 -4.61
N LEU A 32 6.11 -6.45 -5.12
CA LEU A 32 6.89 -5.24 -5.39
C LEU A 32 6.21 -4.34 -6.42
N GLN A 33 5.64 -4.92 -7.47
CA GLN A 33 4.96 -4.15 -8.52
C GLN A 33 3.70 -3.46 -7.98
N GLU A 34 2.93 -4.16 -7.14
CA GLU A 34 1.75 -3.64 -6.45
C GLU A 34 2.12 -2.53 -5.47
N LEU A 35 3.22 -2.71 -4.72
CA LEU A 35 3.77 -1.70 -3.82
C LEU A 35 4.42 -0.52 -4.56
N GLY A 36 4.74 -0.71 -5.85
CA GLY A 36 5.48 0.25 -6.67
C GLY A 36 6.96 0.33 -6.33
N LEU A 37 7.52 -0.75 -5.78
CA LEU A 37 8.90 -0.89 -5.33
C LEU A 37 9.74 -1.66 -6.34
N LYS A 38 11.05 -1.56 -6.19
CA LYS A 38 12.03 -2.32 -6.97
C LYS A 38 12.79 -3.27 -6.04
N PRO A 39 13.37 -4.36 -6.57
CA PRO A 39 14.41 -5.05 -5.82
C PRO A 39 15.53 -4.05 -5.52
N ASP A 40 16.16 -4.14 -4.33
CA ASP A 40 17.14 -3.19 -3.77
C ASP A 40 16.54 -1.86 -3.27
N SER A 41 15.20 -1.73 -3.22
CA SER A 41 14.56 -0.54 -2.61
C SER A 41 14.65 -0.59 -1.10
N LEU A 42 15.03 0.53 -0.48
CA LEU A 42 15.04 0.64 0.97
C LEU A 42 13.62 0.88 1.46
N VAL A 43 13.18 0.05 2.41
CA VAL A 43 11.87 0.16 3.03
C VAL A 43 12.02 0.25 4.54
N GLN A 44 11.44 1.30 5.12
CA GLN A 44 11.35 1.46 6.56
C GLN A 44 9.98 1.06 7.07
N GLU A 45 9.91 0.52 8.27
CA GLU A 45 8.69 0.24 8.99
C GLU A 45 8.59 1.02 10.30
N ILE A 46 7.38 1.49 10.62
CA ILE A 46 7.07 2.33 11.78
C ILE A 46 5.83 1.79 12.49
N GLY A 47 5.82 1.77 13.83
CA GLY A 47 4.67 1.32 14.61
C GLY A 47 4.53 -0.21 14.71
N VAL A 48 5.65 -0.92 14.49
CA VAL A 48 5.74 -2.36 14.59
C VAL A 48 5.44 -2.79 16.02
N ASP A 49 4.57 -3.78 16.17
CA ASP A 49 4.18 -4.33 17.47
C ASP A 49 3.89 -5.83 17.31
N GLU A 50 3.43 -6.53 18.36
CA GLU A 50 3.25 -7.99 18.32
C GLU A 50 2.13 -8.50 17.37
N ASP A 51 1.25 -7.60 16.90
CA ASP A 51 0.13 -7.93 15.99
C ASP A 51 0.45 -7.72 14.49
N VAL A 52 1.69 -7.36 14.15
CA VAL A 52 2.11 -7.21 12.75
C VAL A 52 2.16 -8.55 12.02
N ASP A 53 2.12 -8.47 10.69
CA ASP A 53 2.16 -9.65 9.84
C ASP A 53 3.62 -9.96 9.48
N ASP A 54 4.29 -10.76 10.31
CA ASP A 54 5.69 -11.20 10.08
C ASP A 54 5.87 -11.93 8.74
N ASP A 55 4.83 -12.64 8.29
CA ASP A 55 4.82 -13.32 6.98
C ASP A 55 4.77 -12.32 5.81
N PHE A 56 4.17 -11.14 5.99
CA PHE A 56 4.28 -10.05 5.03
C PHE A 56 5.69 -9.43 5.03
N ARG A 57 6.29 -9.24 6.21
CA ARG A 57 7.64 -8.67 6.37
C ARG A 57 8.69 -9.56 5.73
N ASP A 58 8.74 -10.84 6.12
CA ASP A 58 9.68 -11.84 5.60
C ASP A 58 9.60 -11.96 4.07
N ARG A 59 8.39 -11.90 3.51
CA ARG A 59 8.19 -11.87 2.05
C ARG A 59 8.72 -10.61 1.39
N LEU A 60 8.54 -9.46 2.03
CA LEU A 60 8.99 -8.21 1.48
C LEU A 60 10.52 -8.15 1.48
N GLU A 61 11.16 -8.61 2.56
CA GLU A 61 12.61 -8.75 2.67
C GLU A 61 13.18 -9.69 1.60
N ASP A 62 12.60 -10.88 1.40
CA ASP A 62 13.01 -11.83 0.36
C ASP A 62 12.93 -11.23 -1.06
N LEU A 63 11.92 -10.39 -1.31
CA LEU A 63 11.73 -9.75 -2.62
C LEU A 63 12.64 -8.55 -2.84
N LEU A 64 12.88 -7.75 -1.79
CA LEU A 64 13.77 -6.60 -1.83
C LEU A 64 15.24 -7.01 -1.87
N ASP A 65 15.57 -8.22 -1.38
CA ASP A 65 16.94 -8.67 -1.09
C ASP A 65 17.64 -7.77 -0.05
N GLU A 66 16.84 -7.07 0.76
CA GLU A 66 17.25 -6.10 1.79
C GLU A 66 16.36 -6.26 3.02
N GLU A 67 16.92 -6.01 4.22
CA GLU A 67 16.17 -6.04 5.48
C GLU A 67 15.32 -4.77 5.66
N LEU A 68 14.17 -4.91 6.32
CA LEU A 68 13.32 -3.76 6.64
C LEU A 68 13.99 -2.90 7.73
N LEU A 69 14.02 -1.59 7.49
CA LEU A 69 14.61 -0.63 8.43
C LEU A 69 13.60 -0.30 9.53
N ASP A 70 14.06 -0.26 10.77
CA ASP A 70 13.23 0.08 11.93
C ASP A 70 12.98 1.59 12.05
N GLU A 71 12.01 2.02 12.85
CA GLU A 71 11.65 3.44 13.01
C GLU A 71 12.79 4.30 13.59
N ASP A 72 13.69 3.70 14.37
CA ASP A 72 14.89 4.36 14.88
C ASP A 72 15.93 4.68 13.78
N VAL A 73 15.79 4.13 12.58
CA VAL A 73 16.73 4.31 11.47
C VAL A 73 16.47 5.66 10.77
N GLN A 74 17.46 6.55 10.80
CA GLN A 74 17.39 7.85 10.09
C GLN A 74 18.07 7.77 8.71
N GLU A 75 17.65 6.81 7.90
CA GLU A 75 18.13 6.65 6.52
C GLU A 75 17.04 7.08 5.53
N VAL A 76 17.47 7.56 4.37
CA VAL A 76 16.53 7.97 3.32
C VAL A 76 16.04 6.73 2.57
N VAL A 77 14.74 6.48 2.61
CA VAL A 77 14.13 5.27 2.07
C VAL A 77 13.19 5.52 0.90
N ASP A 78 13.09 4.56 -0.01
CA ASP A 78 12.16 4.63 -1.14
C ASP A 78 10.70 4.44 -0.70
N ALA A 79 10.49 3.71 0.40
CA ALA A 79 9.17 3.44 0.93
C ALA A 79 9.15 3.41 2.45
N VAL A 80 8.00 3.80 3.02
CA VAL A 80 7.75 3.68 4.46
C VAL A 80 6.44 2.93 4.67
N LEU A 81 6.49 1.87 5.47
CA LEU A 81 5.37 1.08 5.96
C LEU A 81 4.99 1.60 7.34
N VAL A 82 3.80 2.18 7.47
CA VAL A 82 3.31 2.69 8.75
C VAL A 82 2.23 1.73 9.27
N TRP A 83 2.52 1.01 10.34
CA TRP A 83 1.59 0.14 11.05
C TRP A 83 0.81 0.97 12.07
N PHE A 84 -0.36 1.46 11.69
CA PHE A 84 -1.12 2.38 12.53
C PHE A 84 -2.40 1.73 13.06
N ARG A 85 -2.68 1.96 14.35
CA ARG A 85 -3.86 1.46 15.06
C ARG A 85 -4.66 2.63 15.60
N ASP A 86 -5.97 2.55 15.48
CA ASP A 86 -6.88 3.54 16.09
C ASP A 86 -6.68 3.57 17.61
N GLY A 87 -6.29 4.74 18.14
CA GLY A 87 -6.06 4.96 19.56
C GLY A 87 -4.61 4.82 20.03
N ASP A 88 -3.66 4.52 19.14
CA ASP A 88 -2.22 4.47 19.45
C ASP A 88 -1.66 5.89 19.59
N ASP A 89 -1.72 6.66 18.50
CA ASP A 89 -1.22 8.05 18.42
C ASP A 89 -2.06 8.88 17.43
N ASP A 90 -1.63 10.10 17.10
CA ASP A 90 -2.27 10.88 16.03
C ASP A 90 -1.76 10.39 14.66
N LEU A 91 -2.69 9.97 13.79
CA LEU A 91 -2.35 9.49 12.46
C LEU A 91 -1.59 10.54 11.63
N THR A 92 -1.90 11.83 11.80
CA THR A 92 -1.20 12.88 11.06
C THR A 92 0.26 12.95 11.48
N ASP A 93 0.55 12.86 12.77
CA ASP A 93 1.91 12.94 13.30
C ASP A 93 2.74 11.74 12.85
N ALA A 94 2.19 10.52 12.94
CA ALA A 94 2.81 9.30 12.43
C ALA A 94 3.13 9.39 10.91
N LEU A 95 2.23 9.99 10.14
CA LEU A 95 2.45 10.22 8.70
C LEU A 95 3.51 11.30 8.43
N VAL A 96 3.63 12.31 9.30
CA VAL A 96 4.67 13.36 9.18
C VAL A 96 6.04 12.81 9.57
N ASP A 97 6.11 11.96 10.59
CA ASP A 97 7.33 11.29 11.01
C ASP A 97 7.86 10.36 9.91
N ALA A 98 6.97 9.53 9.34
CA ALA A 98 7.28 8.71 8.17
C ALA A 98 7.78 9.53 6.96
N LEU A 99 7.30 10.76 6.79
CA LEU A 99 7.77 11.64 5.72
C LEU A 99 9.17 12.22 5.98
N ALA A 100 9.70 12.13 7.20
CA ALA A 100 11.02 12.66 7.53
C ALA A 100 12.16 11.81 6.93
N THR A 101 11.93 10.50 6.79
CA THR A 101 12.87 9.52 6.22
C THR A 101 12.53 9.15 4.79
N LEU A 102 11.31 9.40 4.32
CA LEU A 102 10.90 9.11 2.94
C LEU A 102 11.60 10.01 1.90
N ASP A 103 12.13 9.39 0.85
CA ASP A 103 12.77 10.09 -0.28
C ASP A 103 11.79 10.97 -1.10
N GLU A 104 12.35 11.91 -1.86
CA GLU A 104 11.60 12.77 -2.78
C GLU A 104 10.95 11.99 -3.94
N GLY A 105 9.73 11.49 -3.69
CA GLY A 105 8.97 10.68 -4.64
C GLY A 105 8.79 9.23 -4.19
N GLY A 106 9.21 8.92 -2.96
CA GLY A 106 8.91 7.66 -2.30
C GLY A 106 7.41 7.46 -2.06
N VAL A 107 7.07 6.24 -1.67
CA VAL A 107 5.70 5.82 -1.40
C VAL A 107 5.51 5.48 0.07
N LEU A 108 4.45 6.04 0.68
CA LEU A 108 4.07 5.67 2.03
C LEU A 108 2.91 4.67 1.96
N TRP A 109 3.07 3.56 2.66
CA TRP A 109 2.08 2.50 2.78
C TRP A 109 1.58 2.46 4.22
N LEU A 110 0.35 2.93 4.43
CA LEU A 110 -0.31 2.89 5.73
C LEU A 110 -1.06 1.57 5.88
N LEU A 111 -0.60 0.72 6.78
CA LEU A 111 -1.26 -0.52 7.16
C LEU A 111 -2.14 -0.25 8.37
N THR A 112 -3.43 -0.56 8.22
CA THR A 112 -4.41 -0.45 9.31
C THR A 112 -5.13 -1.78 9.51
N PRO A 113 -5.50 -2.14 10.75
CA PRO A 113 -6.29 -3.34 11.01
C PRO A 113 -7.58 -3.32 10.21
N ARG A 114 -8.04 -4.47 9.70
CA ARG A 114 -9.32 -4.57 8.96
C ARG A 114 -10.53 -4.37 9.86
N SER A 115 -11.65 -3.97 9.24
CA SER A 115 -12.93 -3.73 9.91
C SER A 115 -13.35 -4.90 10.80
N GLY A 116 -13.63 -4.61 12.07
CA GLY A 116 -14.00 -5.62 13.07
C GLY A 116 -12.83 -6.13 13.91
N ARG A 117 -11.61 -5.61 13.72
CA ARG A 117 -10.48 -5.78 14.64
C ARG A 117 -10.30 -4.57 15.56
N GLU A 118 -9.61 -4.82 16.67
CA GLU A 118 -9.15 -3.75 17.56
C GLU A 118 -8.13 -2.87 16.83
N GLY A 119 -8.17 -1.56 17.08
CA GLY A 119 -7.35 -0.60 16.34
C GLY A 119 -7.80 -0.34 14.90
N TYR A 120 -9.01 -0.75 14.48
CA TYR A 120 -9.53 -0.46 13.14
C TYR A 120 -9.64 1.06 12.91
N VAL A 121 -8.95 1.54 11.89
CA VAL A 121 -8.98 2.94 11.47
C VAL A 121 -9.95 3.08 10.31
N ALA A 122 -10.91 3.99 10.44
CA ALA A 122 -11.85 4.22 9.36
C ALA A 122 -11.16 4.93 8.18
N PRO A 123 -11.48 4.57 6.92
CA PRO A 123 -10.87 5.20 5.75
C PRO A 123 -11.15 6.71 5.66
N VAL A 124 -12.20 7.20 6.33
CA VAL A 124 -12.48 8.63 6.45
C VAL A 124 -11.44 9.36 7.30
N GLU A 125 -10.96 8.75 8.39
CA GLU A 125 -9.91 9.31 9.24
C GLU A 125 -8.60 9.42 8.45
N ILE A 126 -8.27 8.38 7.66
CA ILE A 126 -7.09 8.39 6.78
C ILE A 126 -7.19 9.50 5.73
N GLN A 127 -8.37 9.70 5.15
CA GLN A 127 -8.59 10.75 4.16
C GLN A 127 -8.56 12.17 4.75
N ASP A 128 -8.83 12.32 6.05
CA ASP A 128 -8.72 13.59 6.78
C ASP A 128 -7.28 13.87 7.22
N ALA A 129 -6.58 12.86 7.75
CA ALA A 129 -5.20 12.98 8.22
C ALA A 129 -4.17 13.16 7.09
N ALA A 130 -4.31 12.41 5.99
CA ALA A 130 -3.38 12.47 4.85
C ALA A 130 -3.10 13.91 4.35
N PRO A 131 -4.11 14.75 4.02
CA PRO A 131 -3.87 16.11 3.56
C PRO A 131 -3.25 17.01 4.63
N ASN A 132 -3.46 16.72 5.92
CA ASN A 132 -2.83 17.44 7.03
C ASN A 132 -1.31 17.15 7.08
N ALA A 133 -0.91 15.89 6.85
CA ALA A 133 0.49 15.48 6.73
C ALA A 133 1.15 15.92 5.41
N GLY A 134 0.35 16.37 4.43
CA GLY A 134 0.86 16.71 3.10
C GLY A 134 0.90 15.55 2.11
N LEU A 135 0.13 14.51 2.39
CA LEU A 135 -0.08 13.33 1.57
C LEU A 135 -1.45 13.39 0.90
N HIS A 136 -1.63 12.49 -0.07
CA HIS A 136 -2.94 12.15 -0.61
C HIS A 136 -3.06 10.64 -0.75
N VAL A 137 -4.24 10.11 -0.40
CA VAL A 137 -4.56 8.71 -0.61
C VAL A 137 -4.72 8.47 -2.11
N THR A 138 -4.01 7.47 -2.64
CA THR A 138 -4.00 7.18 -4.07
C THR A 138 -4.75 5.89 -4.39
N SER A 139 -4.43 4.80 -3.71
CA SER A 139 -5.03 3.48 -3.88
C SER A 139 -4.83 2.66 -2.61
N SER A 140 -5.42 1.48 -2.54
CA SER A 140 -5.19 0.53 -1.44
C SER A 140 -4.92 -0.85 -2.02
N ALA A 141 -4.06 -1.61 -1.35
CA ALA A 141 -3.67 -2.96 -1.74
C ALA A 141 -4.01 -3.96 -0.62
N GLY A 142 -4.45 -5.15 -1.02
CA GLY A 142 -4.72 -6.27 -0.13
C GLY A 142 -3.45 -7.07 0.13
N VAL A 143 -2.51 -6.52 0.89
CA VAL A 143 -1.22 -7.19 1.15
C VAL A 143 -1.32 -8.31 2.18
N SER A 144 -2.25 -8.17 3.13
CA SER A 144 -2.43 -9.12 4.24
C SER A 144 -3.90 -9.47 4.44
N THR A 145 -4.15 -10.61 5.09
CA THR A 145 -5.52 -11.04 5.44
C THR A 145 -6.10 -10.17 6.56
N HIS A 146 -5.23 -9.60 7.37
CA HIS A 146 -5.54 -8.96 8.65
C HIS A 146 -5.39 -7.44 8.61
N TRP A 147 -4.50 -6.97 7.75
CA TRP A 147 -4.16 -5.57 7.57
C TRP A 147 -4.55 -5.09 6.17
N ALA A 148 -5.09 -3.88 6.10
CA ALA A 148 -5.39 -3.19 4.86
C ALA A 148 -4.26 -2.17 4.59
N ALA A 149 -3.59 -2.28 3.45
CA ALA A 149 -2.54 -1.33 3.07
C ALA A 149 -3.14 -0.22 2.20
N THR A 150 -2.93 1.02 2.60
CA THR A 150 -3.38 2.22 1.91
C THR A 150 -2.17 2.99 1.42
N ARG A 151 -2.10 3.21 0.12
CA ARG A 151 -1.03 3.96 -0.53
C ARG A 151 -1.26 5.45 -0.43
N LEU A 152 -0.31 6.13 0.20
CA LEU A 152 -0.26 7.57 0.39
C LEU A 152 0.95 8.11 -0.36
N MET A 153 0.76 9.18 -1.13
CA MET A 153 1.86 9.84 -1.83
C MET A 153 1.89 11.33 -1.51
N GLY A 154 3.11 11.85 -1.35
CA GLY A 154 3.33 13.28 -1.16
C GLY A 154 2.84 14.07 -2.38
N ARG A 155 2.18 15.19 -2.12
CA ARG A 155 1.91 16.17 -3.19
C ARG A 155 3.25 16.77 -3.63
N LYS A 156 3.62 16.58 -4.89
CA LYS A 156 4.78 17.22 -5.49
C LYS A 156 4.62 18.74 -5.32
N LYS A 157 5.51 19.36 -4.53
CA LYS A 157 5.60 20.81 -4.40
C LYS A 157 5.86 21.37 -5.80
N GLN A 158 4.86 22.01 -6.42
CA GLN A 158 5.01 22.81 -7.64
C GLN A 158 5.55 24.19 -7.27
#